data_AF-A0AAV3F1K6-F1
#
_entry.id   AF-A0AAV3F1K6-F1
#
_cell.length_a   1.000
_cell.length_b   1.000
_cell.length_c   1.000
_cell.angle_alpha   90.00
_cell.angle_beta   90.00
_cell.angle_gamma   90.00
#
_symmetry.space_group_name_H-M   'P 1'
#
loop_
_entity.id
_entity.type
_entity.pdbx_description
1 polymer ?
#
loop_
_entity_poly.entity_id
_entity_poly.type
_entity_poly.pdbx_seq_one_letter_code
_entity_poly.pdbx_strand_id
1 'polypeptide(L)'
;MYSNVLTTPYVYLKQEQNEVLCNHILEIEREKDLADSWSEEKIRILIKYIIIEATRTWGKRENNNTGVLSEHQEFSRKFNQLVDRNYMNLHKVGDYAALLNVTSNVLNKRITEGCGISPSCVIVNRLILQAKRLLAYTDLSVKEIAFSLGYEDVSYFNRYFKIQTSYTPLTFRRNQELSKRPY
;
A
#
# COMPACT_ATOMS: atom_id res chain seq x y z
N MET A 1 19.65 7.11 6.63
CA MET A 1 19.69 5.82 5.90
C MET A 1 18.42 5.04 6.19
N TYR A 2 17.28 5.43 5.61
CA TYR A 2 16.01 4.73 5.78
C TYR A 2 15.70 4.00 4.47
N SER A 3 16.09 2.73 4.39
CA SER A 3 15.67 1.86 3.29
C SER A 3 14.18 1.59 3.47
N ASN A 4 13.39 2.06 2.50
CA ASN A 4 11.94 2.11 2.51
C ASN A 4 11.39 0.78 2.02
N VAL A 5 10.84 -0.01 2.93
CA VAL A 5 10.41 -1.39 2.66
C VAL A 5 8.93 -1.45 2.37
N LEU A 6 8.57 -0.66 1.38
CA LEU A 6 7.44 -0.95 0.53
C LEU A 6 8.00 -1.40 -0.82
N THR A 7 9.02 -2.27 -0.83
CA THR A 7 9.55 -2.82 -2.08
C THR A 7 8.58 -3.86 -2.67
N THR A 8 7.35 -3.42 -2.97
CA THR A 8 6.87 -3.47 -4.36
C THR A 8 8.09 -3.35 -5.26
N PRO A 9 8.40 -4.30 -6.15
CA PRO A 9 9.61 -4.26 -6.95
C PRO A 9 9.62 -2.95 -7.74
N TYR A 10 10.38 -1.97 -7.26
CA TYR A 10 10.47 -0.69 -7.90
C TYR A 10 11.51 -0.84 -8.99
N VAL A 11 11.10 -0.47 -10.20
CA VAL A 11 11.92 -0.55 -11.38
C VAL A 11 12.53 0.83 -11.58
N TYR A 12 13.85 0.91 -11.64
CA TYR A 12 14.50 2.11 -12.17
C TYR A 12 14.24 2.14 -13.68
N LEU A 13 13.31 2.99 -14.09
CA LEU A 13 13.02 3.23 -15.50
C LEU A 13 14.21 3.97 -16.12
N LYS A 14 14.58 3.62 -17.35
CA LYS A 14 15.53 4.43 -18.13
C LYS A 14 14.93 5.82 -18.33
N GLN A 15 15.76 6.85 -18.48
CA GLN A 15 15.33 8.26 -18.53
C GLN A 15 14.21 8.51 -19.56
N GLU A 16 14.32 7.90 -20.74
CA GLU A 16 13.30 7.94 -21.80
C GLU A 16 11.98 7.25 -21.41
N GLN A 17 12.03 6.12 -20.70
CA GLN A 17 10.83 5.42 -20.21
C GLN A 17 10.14 6.18 -19.07
N ASN A 18 10.91 6.92 -18.27
CA ASN A 18 10.38 7.73 -17.19
C ASN A 18 9.60 8.93 -17.73
N GLU A 19 10.10 9.58 -18.78
CA GLU A 19 9.39 10.70 -19.45
C GLU A 19 8.06 10.23 -20.06
N VAL A 20 8.06 9.10 -20.77
CA VAL A 20 6.83 8.52 -21.35
C VAL A 20 5.83 8.15 -20.26
N LEU A 21 6.28 7.52 -19.16
CA LEU A 21 5.41 7.17 -18.05
C LEU A 21 4.82 8.41 -17.34
N CYS A 22 5.65 9.43 -17.08
CA CYS A 22 5.20 10.68 -16.48
C CYS A 22 4.15 11.37 -17.36
N ASN A 23 4.35 11.37 -18.68
CA ASN A 23 3.38 11.92 -19.61
C ASN A 23 2.03 11.18 -19.55
N HIS A 24 2.03 9.85 -19.49
CA HIS A 24 0.80 9.07 -19.35
C HIS A 24 0.10 9.29 -18.00
N ILE A 25 0.84 9.47 -16.90
CA ILE A 25 0.25 9.81 -15.59
C ILE A 25 -0.41 11.20 -15.66
N LEU A 26 0.25 12.18 -16.28
CA LEU A 26 -0.30 13.53 -16.46
C LEU A 26 -1.52 13.54 -17.40
N GLU A 27 -1.57 12.65 -18.38
CA GLU A 27 -2.76 12.45 -19.22
C GLU A 27 -3.92 11.83 -18.42
N ILE A 28 -3.65 10.83 -17.56
CA ILE A 28 -4.69 10.26 -16.67
C ILE A 28 -5.28 11.34 -15.76
N GLU A 29 -4.45 12.19 -15.15
CA GLU A 29 -4.93 13.28 -14.28
C GLU A 29 -5.80 14.28 -15.05
N ARG A 30 -5.40 14.66 -16.27
CA ARG A 30 -6.20 15.57 -17.12
C ARG A 30 -7.53 14.94 -17.56
N GLU A 31 -7.51 13.68 -17.96
CA GLU A 31 -8.72 13.01 -18.45
C GLU A 31 -9.73 12.75 -17.33
N LYS A 32 -9.26 12.60 -16.09
CA LYS A 32 -10.10 12.47 -14.90
C LYS A 32 -10.99 13.70 -14.68
N ASP A 33 -10.51 14.88 -15.06
CA ASP A 33 -11.24 16.15 -14.88
C ASP A 33 -12.23 16.45 -16.03
N LEU A 34 -12.07 15.79 -17.19
CA LEU A 34 -12.93 15.95 -18.37
C LEU A 34 -14.22 15.10 -18.32
N ALA A 35 -14.18 13.94 -17.67
CA ALA A 35 -15.31 13.07 -17.33
C ALA A 35 -16.29 12.74 -18.48
N ASP A 36 -15.82 12.63 -19.73
CA ASP A 36 -16.63 12.19 -20.87
C ASP A 36 -16.62 10.65 -21.05
N SER A 37 -17.48 10.11 -21.91
CA SER A 37 -17.56 8.66 -22.15
C SER A 37 -16.29 8.03 -22.74
N TRP A 38 -15.39 8.83 -23.35
CA TRP A 38 -14.14 8.36 -23.94
C TRP A 38 -12.95 8.47 -22.97
N SER A 39 -13.09 9.32 -21.97
CA SER A 39 -12.13 9.56 -20.90
C SER A 39 -11.92 8.29 -20.09
N GLU A 40 -12.99 7.56 -19.78
CA GLU A 40 -12.91 6.29 -19.06
C GLU A 40 -12.11 5.25 -19.85
N GLU A 41 -12.38 5.13 -21.15
CA GLU A 41 -11.69 4.15 -21.99
C GLU A 41 -10.22 4.52 -22.22
N LYS A 42 -9.92 5.81 -22.39
CA LYS A 42 -8.54 6.30 -22.47
C LYS A 42 -7.77 6.04 -21.18
N ILE A 43 -8.36 6.34 -20.01
CA ILE A 43 -7.76 6.03 -18.70
C ILE A 43 -7.50 4.52 -18.59
N ARG A 44 -8.45 3.68 -19.01
CA ARG A 44 -8.31 2.21 -19.01
C ARG A 44 -7.13 1.75 -19.87
N ILE A 45 -6.96 2.32 -21.06
CA ILE A 45 -5.84 2.02 -21.97
C ILE A 45 -4.51 2.47 -21.36
N LEU A 46 -4.45 3.68 -20.81
CA LEU A 46 -3.25 4.22 -20.18
C LEU A 46 -2.82 3.37 -18.98
N ILE A 47 -3.76 2.99 -18.12
CA ILE A 47 -3.47 2.08 -16.98
C ILE A 47 -2.96 0.73 -17.48
N LYS A 48 -3.58 0.14 -18.50
CA LYS A 48 -3.12 -1.13 -19.09
C LYS A 48 -1.69 -1.00 -19.62
N TYR A 49 -1.38 0.09 -20.30
CA TYR A 49 -0.02 0.36 -20.80
C TYR A 49 1.00 0.40 -19.66
N ILE A 50 0.70 1.11 -18.57
CA ILE A 50 1.56 1.19 -17.38
C ILE A 50 1.79 -0.20 -16.78
N ILE A 51 0.74 -1.01 -16.65
CA ILE A 51 0.84 -2.39 -16.13
C ILE A 51 1.70 -3.26 -17.06
N ILE A 52 1.53 -3.13 -18.38
CA ILE A 52 2.31 -3.90 -19.36
C ILE A 52 3.80 -3.52 -19.30
N GLU A 53 4.13 -2.24 -19.23
CA GLU A 53 5.53 -1.79 -19.12
C GLU A 53 6.17 -2.21 -17.78
N ALA A 54 5.40 -2.15 -16.68
CA ALA A 54 5.83 -2.64 -15.38
C ALA A 54 6.10 -4.16 -15.40
N THR A 55 5.17 -4.96 -15.94
CA THR A 55 5.32 -6.42 -16.04
C THR A 55 6.45 -6.82 -16.98
N ARG A 56 6.63 -6.11 -18.11
CA ARG A 56 7.72 -6.35 -19.06
C ARG A 56 9.09 -6.07 -18.46
N THR A 57 9.20 -5.00 -17.68
CA THR A 57 10.47 -4.66 -17.03
C THR A 57 10.77 -5.58 -15.86
N TRP A 58 9.74 -6.05 -15.17
CA TRP A 58 9.86 -7.07 -14.13
C TRP A 58 10.28 -8.43 -14.69
N GLY A 59 9.65 -8.91 -15.76
CA GLY A 59 9.96 -10.21 -16.40
C GLY A 59 11.37 -10.30 -16.98
N LYS A 60 11.97 -9.18 -17.41
CA LYS A 60 13.40 -9.15 -17.83
C LYS A 60 14.38 -9.35 -16.67
N ARG A 61 13.99 -9.05 -15.43
CA ARG A 61 14.80 -9.27 -14.22
C ARG A 61 14.62 -10.68 -13.67
N GLU A 62 13.41 -11.22 -13.78
CA GLU A 62 13.08 -12.60 -13.40
C GLU A 62 13.70 -13.65 -14.33
N ASN A 63 13.79 -13.38 -15.65
CA ASN A 63 14.45 -14.30 -16.58
C ASN A 63 15.98 -14.45 -16.38
N ASN A 64 16.62 -13.57 -15.60
CA ASN A 64 18.02 -13.75 -15.17
C ASN A 64 18.16 -14.48 -13.83
N ASN A 65 17.04 -14.81 -13.17
CA ASN A 65 16.98 -15.57 -11.92
C ASN A 65 15.87 -16.63 -12.07
N THR A 66 16.21 -17.71 -12.77
CA THR A 66 15.36 -18.85 -13.11
C THR A 66 14.39 -19.27 -11.98
N GLY A 67 13.10 -19.10 -12.23
CA GLY A 67 12.08 -20.15 -12.08
C GLY A 67 11.65 -20.63 -10.69
N VAL A 68 12.20 -20.13 -9.59
CA VAL A 68 11.72 -20.43 -8.23
C VAL A 68 11.77 -19.14 -7.43
N LEU A 69 10.61 -18.62 -7.00
CA LEU A 69 10.59 -17.56 -5.98
C LEU A 69 11.46 -18.06 -4.82
N SER A 70 12.47 -17.30 -4.42
CA SER A 70 13.28 -17.69 -3.26
C SER A 70 12.34 -18.00 -2.09
N GLU A 71 12.63 -19.02 -1.29
CA GLU A 71 11.80 -19.41 -0.13
C GLU A 71 11.43 -18.18 0.74
N HIS A 72 12.36 -17.21 0.84
CA HIS A 72 12.14 -15.92 1.49
C HIS A 72 11.07 -15.04 0.83
N GLN A 73 11.03 -14.99 -0.51
CA GLN A 73 10.03 -14.23 -1.27
C GLN A 73 8.65 -14.88 -1.17
N GLU A 74 8.56 -16.21 -1.24
CA GLU A 74 7.28 -16.91 -1.05
C GLU A 74 6.73 -16.71 0.35
N PHE A 75 7.59 -16.82 1.36
CA PHE A 75 7.23 -16.57 2.75
C PHE A 75 6.73 -15.14 2.95
N SER A 76 7.45 -14.15 2.42
CA SER A 76 7.04 -12.74 2.49
C SER A 76 5.72 -12.48 1.76
N ARG A 77 5.51 -13.12 0.60
CA ARG A 77 4.24 -13.04 -0.14
C ARG A 77 3.08 -13.60 0.68
N LYS A 78 3.24 -14.79 1.29
CA LYS A 78 2.23 -15.42 2.16
C LYS A 78 1.91 -14.53 3.36
N PHE A 79 2.93 -13.96 4.01
CA PHE A 79 2.72 -13.02 5.12
C PHE A 79 1.91 -11.79 4.69
N ASN A 80 2.29 -11.13 3.59
CA ASN A 80 1.55 -9.97 3.09
C ASN A 80 0.09 -10.31 2.73
N GLN A 81 -0.16 -11.47 2.12
CA GLN A 81 -1.52 -11.93 1.82
C GLN A 81 -2.36 -12.17 3.10
N LEU A 82 -1.76 -12.72 4.15
CA LEU A 82 -2.44 -12.88 5.43
C LEU A 82 -2.75 -11.54 6.08
N VAL A 83 -1.80 -10.60 6.06
CA VAL A 83 -2.01 -9.23 6.54
C VAL A 83 -3.16 -8.59 5.76
N ASP A 84 -3.15 -8.65 4.43
CA ASP A 84 -4.19 -8.04 3.60
C ASP A 84 -5.59 -8.60 3.85
N ARG A 85 -5.71 -9.86 4.28
CA ARG A 85 -7.00 -10.50 4.59
C ARG A 85 -7.46 -10.25 6.02
N ASN A 86 -6.52 -10.18 6.96
CA ASN A 86 -6.84 -10.25 8.40
C ASN A 86 -6.50 -8.99 9.19
N TYR A 87 -5.96 -7.94 8.55
CA TYR A 87 -5.54 -6.72 9.24
C TYR A 87 -6.63 -6.05 10.06
N MET A 88 -7.92 -6.26 9.76
CA MET A 88 -9.03 -5.69 10.54
C MET A 88 -9.25 -6.40 11.89
N ASN A 89 -8.84 -7.66 12.01
CA ASN A 89 -9.10 -8.48 13.20
C ASN A 89 -7.81 -8.82 13.95
N LEU A 90 -6.68 -8.92 13.24
CA LEU A 90 -5.39 -9.35 13.77
C LEU A 90 -4.39 -8.19 13.69
N HIS A 91 -4.00 -7.66 14.84
CA HIS A 91 -3.07 -6.53 14.94
C HIS A 91 -1.70 -6.93 15.48
N LYS A 92 -1.56 -8.11 16.08
CA LYS A 92 -0.30 -8.52 16.72
C LYS A 92 0.49 -9.42 15.78
N VAL A 93 1.81 -9.22 15.75
CA VAL A 93 2.75 -10.06 14.99
C VAL A 93 2.62 -11.54 15.37
N GLY A 94 2.34 -11.83 16.64
CA GLY A 94 2.16 -13.20 17.13
C GLY A 94 0.98 -13.94 16.48
N ASP A 95 -0.10 -13.23 16.16
CA ASP A 95 -1.27 -13.84 15.51
C ASP A 95 -0.91 -14.32 14.10
N TYR A 96 -0.15 -13.50 13.36
CA TYR A 96 0.35 -13.86 12.03
C TYR A 96 1.43 -14.94 12.09
N ALA A 97 2.27 -14.95 13.13
CA ALA A 97 3.27 -15.99 13.34
C ALA A 97 2.60 -17.36 13.55
N ALA A 98 1.53 -17.41 14.35
CA ALA A 98 0.73 -18.60 14.55
C ALA A 98 0.10 -19.09 13.22
N LEU A 99 -0.48 -18.20 12.42
CA LEU A 99 -1.04 -18.53 11.10
C LEU A 99 0.01 -19.07 10.11
N LEU A 100 1.26 -18.65 10.26
CA LEU A 100 2.38 -19.09 9.43
C LEU A 100 3.13 -20.31 10.02
N ASN A 101 2.66 -20.87 11.13
CA ASN A 101 3.31 -21.96 11.86
C ASN A 101 4.79 -21.66 12.22
N VAL A 102 5.09 -20.41 12.58
CA VAL A 102 6.41 -19.97 13.01
C VAL A 102 6.33 -19.22 14.34
N THR A 103 7.46 -19.05 15.02
CA THR A 103 7.54 -18.18 16.18
C THR A 103 7.61 -16.71 15.76
N SER A 104 7.14 -15.79 16.60
CA SER A 104 7.22 -14.34 16.35
C SER A 104 8.66 -13.87 16.07
N ASN A 105 9.65 -14.50 16.69
CA ASN A 105 11.07 -14.20 16.44
C ASN A 105 11.51 -14.61 15.03
N VAL A 106 11.10 -15.79 14.57
CA VAL A 106 11.40 -16.25 13.20
C VAL A 106 10.69 -15.39 12.18
N LEU A 107 9.42 -15.02 12.42
CA LEU A 107 8.68 -14.09 11.57
C LEU A 107 9.38 -12.72 11.48
N ASN A 108 9.76 -12.15 12.62
CA ASN A 108 10.50 -10.89 12.68
C ASN A 108 11.80 -10.98 11.90
N LYS A 109 12.60 -12.04 12.10
CA LYS A 109 13.87 -12.22 11.41
C LYS A 109 13.66 -12.34 9.90
N ARG A 110 12.82 -13.28 9.44
CA ARG A 110 12.60 -13.54 8.01
C ARG A 110 12.05 -12.34 7.23
N ILE A 111 11.09 -11.62 7.82
CA ILE A 111 10.52 -10.43 7.17
C ILE A 111 11.47 -9.24 7.25
N THR A 112 12.19 -9.06 8.37
CA THR A 112 13.18 -7.97 8.44
C THR A 112 14.36 -8.22 7.50
N GLU A 113 14.76 -9.48 7.26
CA GLU A 113 15.81 -9.80 6.29
C GLU A 113 15.33 -9.66 4.84
N GLY A 114 14.13 -10.16 4.52
CA GLY A 114 13.60 -10.16 3.16
C GLY A 114 13.02 -8.81 2.73
N CYS A 115 12.42 -8.10 3.66
CA CYS A 115 11.80 -6.82 3.41
C CYS A 115 12.76 -5.70 3.90
N GLY A 116 13.22 -5.73 5.16
CA GLY A 116 14.01 -4.64 5.79
C GLY A 116 13.21 -3.76 6.77
N ILE A 117 11.92 -4.05 6.96
CA ILE A 117 11.09 -3.50 8.05
C ILE A 117 10.53 -4.64 8.88
N SER A 118 10.18 -4.33 10.12
CA SER A 118 9.56 -5.30 11.00
C SER A 118 8.15 -5.68 10.51
N PRO A 119 7.72 -6.93 10.71
CA PRO A 119 6.33 -7.37 10.53
C PRO A 119 5.29 -6.44 11.18
N SER A 120 5.61 -5.91 12.37
CA SER A 120 4.74 -4.96 13.06
C SER A 120 4.54 -3.70 12.22
N CYS A 121 5.60 -3.18 11.61
CA CYS A 121 5.52 -2.03 10.72
C CYS A 121 4.66 -2.33 9.48
N VAL A 122 4.78 -3.54 8.90
CA VAL A 122 3.95 -3.96 7.75
C VAL A 122 2.46 -3.92 8.10
N ILE A 123 2.07 -4.52 9.23
CA ILE A 123 0.68 -4.56 9.70
C ILE A 123 0.15 -3.14 9.92
N VAL A 124 0.96 -2.30 10.56
CA VAL A 124 0.62 -0.90 10.87
C VAL A 124 0.46 -0.08 9.60
N ASN A 125 1.39 -0.19 8.66
CA ASN A 125 1.31 0.49 7.38
C ASN A 125 0.04 0.10 6.62
N ARG A 126 -0.35 -1.18 6.68
CA ARG A 126 -1.59 -1.65 6.06
C ARG A 126 -2.83 -1.02 6.72
N LEU A 127 -2.89 -1.03 8.05
CA LEU A 127 -3.97 -0.40 8.81
C LEU A 127 -4.10 1.10 8.52
N ILE A 128 -2.98 1.83 8.52
CA ILE A 128 -2.95 3.27 8.26
C ILE A 128 -3.35 3.57 6.81
N LEU A 129 -2.91 2.76 5.84
CA LEU A 129 -3.33 2.92 4.44
C LEU A 129 -4.85 2.80 4.29
N GLN A 130 -5.46 1.83 4.96
CA GLN A 130 -6.91 1.62 4.92
C GLN A 130 -7.66 2.73 5.66
N ALA A 131 -7.16 3.16 6.83
CA ALA A 131 -7.68 4.33 7.52
C ALA A 131 -7.69 5.59 6.64
N LYS A 132 -6.57 5.86 5.94
CA LYS A 132 -6.47 7.00 5.01
C LYS A 132 -7.50 6.90 3.88
N ARG A 133 -7.70 5.71 3.30
CA ARG A 133 -8.70 5.47 2.25
C ARG A 133 -10.12 5.73 2.76
N LEU A 134 -10.49 5.18 3.91
CA LEU A 134 -11.80 5.40 4.50
C LEU A 134 -12.03 6.89 4.83
N LEU A 135 -11.02 7.57 5.38
CA LEU A 135 -11.10 9.00 5.68
C LEU A 135 -11.29 9.87 4.43
N ALA A 136 -10.69 9.47 3.31
CA ALA A 136 -10.70 10.24 2.06
C ALA A 136 -11.92 9.98 1.18
N TYR A 137 -12.47 8.76 1.19
CA TYR A 137 -13.50 8.32 0.23
C TYR A 137 -14.82 7.93 0.86
N THR A 138 -14.98 8.06 2.19
CA THR A 138 -16.23 7.75 2.88
C THR A 138 -16.57 8.82 3.92
N ASP A 139 -17.86 8.97 4.18
CA ASP A 139 -18.40 9.90 5.19
C ASP A 139 -18.43 9.31 6.60
N LEU A 140 -17.90 8.10 6.79
CA LEU A 140 -17.86 7.42 8.09
C LEU A 140 -17.22 8.30 9.16
N SER A 141 -17.76 8.31 10.37
CA SER A 141 -17.13 9.00 11.49
C SER A 141 -15.79 8.35 11.85
N VAL A 142 -14.89 9.11 12.49
CA VAL A 142 -13.61 8.57 12.99
C VAL A 142 -13.84 7.39 13.94
N LYS A 143 -14.96 7.40 14.68
CA LYS A 143 -15.39 6.32 15.57
C LYS A 143 -15.70 5.05 14.78
N GLU A 144 -16.52 5.13 13.73
CA GLU A 144 -16.85 3.98 12.87
C GLU A 144 -15.62 3.44 12.13
N ILE A 145 -14.72 4.32 11.71
CA ILE A 145 -13.45 3.92 11.07
C ILE A 145 -12.56 3.16 12.07
N ALA A 146 -12.43 3.66 13.31
CA ALA A 146 -11.64 2.96 14.34
C ALA A 146 -12.20 1.56 14.62
N PHE A 147 -13.52 1.43 14.80
CA PHE A 147 -14.16 0.14 15.05
C PHE A 147 -14.09 -0.81 13.85
N SER A 148 -14.26 -0.32 12.62
CA SER A 148 -14.14 -1.18 11.42
C SER A 148 -12.72 -1.68 11.18
N LEU A 149 -11.72 -0.97 11.70
CA LEU A 149 -10.32 -1.38 11.71
C LEU A 149 -9.95 -2.19 12.96
N GLY A 150 -10.92 -2.66 13.77
CA GLY A 150 -10.68 -3.53 14.92
C GLY A 150 -10.12 -2.84 16.16
N TYR A 151 -10.17 -1.51 16.25
CA TYR A 151 -9.79 -0.79 17.47
C TYR A 151 -10.97 -0.70 18.43
N GLU A 152 -10.78 -1.16 19.66
CA GLU A 152 -11.76 -1.04 20.73
C GLU A 152 -11.83 0.39 21.31
N ASP A 153 -10.70 1.11 21.28
CA ASP A 153 -10.58 2.48 21.77
C ASP A 153 -10.22 3.46 20.64
N VAL A 154 -11.15 4.38 20.37
CA VAL A 154 -11.01 5.46 19.39
C VAL A 154 -9.88 6.43 19.76
N SER A 155 -9.63 6.65 21.05
CA SER A 155 -8.55 7.51 21.55
C SER A 155 -7.19 6.91 21.23
N TYR A 156 -7.06 5.59 21.42
CA TYR A 156 -5.87 4.85 21.02
C TYR A 156 -5.62 4.97 19.51
N PHE A 157 -6.65 4.74 18.68
CA PHE A 157 -6.56 4.91 17.23
C PHE A 157 -6.13 6.34 16.84
N ASN A 158 -6.75 7.37 17.42
CA ASN A 158 -6.42 8.77 17.15
C ASN A 158 -4.95 9.09 17.44
N ARG A 159 -4.45 8.68 18.62
CA ARG A 159 -3.06 8.88 19.02
C ARG A 159 -2.13 8.13 18.06
N TYR A 160 -2.47 6.89 17.74
CA TYR A 160 -1.66 6.04 16.89
C TYR A 160 -1.58 6.56 15.44
N PHE A 161 -2.72 6.96 14.87
CA PHE A 161 -2.79 7.57 13.54
C PHE A 161 -1.98 8.87 13.48
N LYS A 162 -2.04 9.69 14.54
CA LYS A 162 -1.23 10.91 14.64
C LYS A 162 0.27 10.62 14.67
N ILE A 163 0.70 9.59 15.41
CA ILE A 163 2.12 9.19 15.44
C ILE A 163 2.59 8.74 14.05
N GLN A 164 1.76 7.98 13.32
CA GLN A 164 2.13 7.42 12.02
C GLN A 164 2.01 8.40 10.84
N THR A 165 1.14 9.41 10.95
CA THR A 165 0.84 10.31 9.83
C THR A 165 1.16 11.78 10.10
N SER A 166 1.59 12.11 11.32
CA SER A 166 1.76 13.48 11.85
C SER A 166 0.46 14.30 11.99
N TYR A 167 -0.67 13.80 11.48
CA TYR A 167 -1.98 14.45 11.51
C TYR A 167 -2.99 13.63 12.30
N THR A 168 -3.95 14.28 12.94
CA THR A 168 -5.13 13.57 13.46
C THR A 168 -6.02 13.11 12.30
N PRO A 169 -6.84 12.05 12.48
CA PRO A 169 -7.78 11.61 11.45
C PRO A 169 -8.70 12.72 10.93
N LEU A 170 -9.21 13.56 11.83
CA LEU A 170 -10.04 14.74 11.48
C LEU A 170 -9.27 15.77 10.64
N THR A 171 -8.07 16.14 11.07
CA THR A 171 -7.24 17.08 10.30
C THR A 171 -6.84 16.50 8.94
N PHE A 172 -6.60 15.19 8.88
CA PHE A 172 -6.29 14.50 7.63
C PHE A 172 -7.47 14.57 6.66
N ARG A 173 -8.69 14.25 7.12
CA ARG A 173 -9.92 14.37 6.32
C ARG A 173 -10.11 15.78 5.79
N ARG A 174 -10.02 16.79 6.64
CA ARG A 174 -10.17 18.20 6.23
C ARG A 174 -9.16 18.59 5.15
N ASN A 175 -7.91 18.16 5.28
CA ASN A 175 -6.88 18.45 4.28
C ASN A 175 -7.15 17.76 2.94
N GLN A 176 -7.71 16.54 2.95
CA GLN A 176 -8.11 15.84 1.72
C GLN A 176 -9.35 16.49 1.07
N GLU A 177 -10.31 16.98 1.84
CA GLU A 177 -11.46 17.72 1.32
C GLU A 177 -11.04 19.05 0.67
N LEU A 178 -10.07 19.76 1.27
CA LEU A 178 -9.51 20.99 0.72
C LEU A 178 -8.75 20.76 -0.59
N SER A 179 -8.08 19.60 -0.76
CA SER A 179 -7.42 19.27 -2.03
C SER A 179 -8.39 18.80 -3.13
N LYS A 180 -9.65 18.51 -2.80
CA LYS A 180 -10.69 18.03 -3.72
C LYS A 180 -11.61 19.13 -4.24
N ARG A 181 -11.51 20.37 -3.74
CA ARG A 181 -12.28 21.50 -4.27
C ARG A 181 -11.50 22.16 -5.42
N PRO A 182 -11.91 22.01 -6.69
CA PRO A 182 -11.42 22.87 -7.75
C PRO A 182 -11.93 24.29 -7.50
N TYR A 183 -11.07 25.29 -7.75
CA TYR A 183 -11.48 26.68 -7.89
C TYR A 183 -12.29 26.86 -9.18
#